data_AF-M8C7H7-F1
#
_entry.id   AF-M8C7H7-F1
#
_cell.length_a   1.000
_cell.length_b   1.000
_cell.length_c   1.000
_cell.angle_alpha   90.00
_cell.angle_beta   90.00
_cell.angle_gamma   90.00
#
_symmetry.space_group_name_H-M   'P 1'
#
loop_
_entity.id
_entity.type
_entity.pdbx_description
1 polymer ?
#
loop_
_entity_poly.entity_id
_entity_poly.type
_entity_poly.pdbx_seq_one_letter_code
_entity_poly.pdbx_strand_id
1 'polypeptide(L)'
;MCRVAASNWSGEGSFLFTSSTAVYDCNDNGFCGEDAASLGIAIMKRRLRGRVFVGCDNQPLSRQEIMDRVNRSGKFDGKFEGFTGTDGPLGKRMDNSKTRAEIGWEPKYPSFTEFLGLSN
;
A
#
# COMPACT_ATOMS: atom_id res chain seq x y z
N MET A 1 0.88 -9.44 8.97
CA MET A 1 2.31 -9.08 8.93
C MET A 1 3.17 -10.21 8.35
N CYS A 2 3.62 -10.03 7.11
CA CYS A 2 4.76 -10.63 6.38
C CYS A 2 5.29 -12.07 6.67
N ARG A 3 4.51 -13.03 7.21
CA ARG A 3 4.98 -14.42 7.45
C ARG A 3 5.64 -15.07 6.23
N VAL A 4 5.07 -14.86 5.04
CA VAL A 4 5.60 -15.45 3.80
C VAL A 4 6.88 -14.75 3.34
N ALA A 5 7.02 -13.44 3.57
CA ALA A 5 8.30 -12.79 3.31
C ALA A 5 9.37 -13.32 4.28
N ALA A 6 9.05 -13.46 5.56
CA ALA A 6 9.97 -14.04 6.54
C ALA A 6 10.43 -15.47 6.17
N SER A 7 9.54 -16.31 5.63
CA SER A 7 9.91 -17.67 5.20
C SER A 7 10.82 -17.72 3.96
N ASN A 8 10.92 -16.63 3.21
CA ASN A 8 11.81 -16.51 2.05
C ASN A 8 13.13 -15.79 2.40
N TRP A 9 13.28 -15.30 3.63
CA TRP A 9 14.45 -14.54 4.04
C TRP A 9 15.62 -15.45 4.35
N SER A 10 16.78 -15.14 3.77
CA SER A 10 18.01 -15.91 3.97
C SER A 10 18.73 -15.60 5.29
N GLY A 11 18.16 -14.77 6.17
CA GLY A 11 18.81 -14.28 7.38
C GLY A 11 19.83 -13.14 7.17
N GLU A 12 20.00 -12.65 5.94
CA GLU A 12 20.92 -11.56 5.60
C GLU A 12 20.17 -10.29 5.15
N GLY A 13 20.66 -9.11 5.54
CA GLY A 13 20.06 -7.82 5.21
C GLY A 13 18.94 -7.41 6.17
N SER A 14 18.27 -6.30 5.87
CA SER A 14 17.14 -5.79 6.67
C SER A 14 16.02 -5.29 5.76
N PHE A 15 14.78 -5.48 6.20
CA PHE A 15 13.61 -4.87 5.59
C PHE A 15 13.08 -3.80 6.52
N LEU A 16 12.86 -2.60 5.99
CA LEU A 16 12.15 -1.54 6.69
C LEU A 16 10.82 -1.32 6.00
N PHE A 17 9.74 -1.64 6.70
CA PHE A 17 8.38 -1.35 6.27
C PHE A 17 7.90 -0.10 7.01
N THR A 18 7.58 0.96 6.28
CA THR A 18 6.93 2.15 6.84
C THR A 18 5.50 2.18 6.32
N SER A 19 4.56 1.70 7.13
CA SER A 19 3.14 1.72 6.76
C SER A 19 2.56 3.11 6.99
N SER A 20 2.49 3.93 5.93
CA SER A 20 1.71 5.17 5.99
C SER A 20 0.37 5.07 5.27
N THR A 21 0.24 4.20 4.26
CA THR A 21 -0.95 4.12 3.38
C THR A 21 -0.96 2.82 2.55
N ALA A 22 -1.12 1.65 3.17
CA ALA A 22 -1.38 0.41 2.42
C ALA A 22 -2.82 0.00 2.66
N VAL A 23 -3.54 -0.31 1.57
CA VAL A 23 -4.93 -0.75 1.62
C VAL A 23 -4.95 -2.26 1.84
N TYR A 24 -5.71 -2.71 2.82
CA TYR A 24 -5.83 -4.14 3.14
C TYR A 24 -7.28 -4.52 3.37
N ASP A 25 -7.70 -5.65 2.81
CA ASP A 25 -8.99 -6.27 3.10
C ASP A 25 -8.78 -7.32 4.19
N CYS A 26 -9.14 -6.99 5.45
CA CYS A 26 -9.08 -7.92 6.57
C CYS A 26 -10.33 -7.72 7.44
N ASN A 27 -11.42 -8.40 7.10
CA ASN A 27 -12.68 -8.34 7.86
C ASN A 27 -12.82 -9.47 8.90
N ASP A 28 -11.86 -10.41 8.95
CA ASP A 28 -11.94 -11.66 9.71
C ASP A 28 -10.70 -11.91 10.60
N ASN A 29 -9.83 -10.91 10.78
CA ASN A 29 -8.52 -11.09 11.42
C ASN A 29 -7.65 -12.16 10.71
N GLY A 30 -7.96 -12.46 9.45
CA GLY A 30 -7.31 -13.47 8.63
C GLY A 30 -5.94 -13.08 8.10
N PHE A 31 -5.37 -13.94 7.27
CA PHE A 31 -4.03 -13.79 6.72
C PHE A 31 -3.91 -12.50 5.89
N CYS A 32 -3.27 -11.47 6.45
CA CYS A 32 -3.05 -10.19 5.79
C CYS A 32 -2.22 -10.39 4.51
N GLY A 33 -2.89 -10.39 3.35
CA GLY A 33 -2.30 -10.48 2.02
C GLY A 33 -1.65 -9.17 1.58
N GLU A 34 -0.66 -8.72 2.36
CA GLU A 34 -0.04 -7.40 2.26
C GLU A 34 0.73 -7.27 0.94
N ASP A 35 0.44 -6.23 0.15
CA ASP A 35 1.30 -5.78 -0.94
C ASP A 35 2.77 -5.66 -0.47
N ALA A 36 2.98 -5.27 0.78
CA ALA A 36 4.28 -5.27 1.45
C ALA A 36 4.96 -6.66 1.49
N ALA A 37 4.21 -7.73 1.76
CA ALA A 37 4.74 -9.09 1.77
C ALA A 37 5.11 -9.55 0.34
N SER A 38 4.24 -9.29 -0.63
CA SER A 38 4.50 -9.62 -2.04
C SER A 38 5.72 -8.86 -2.59
N LEU A 39 5.87 -7.59 -2.22
CA LEU A 39 7.04 -6.78 -2.55
C LEU A 39 8.31 -7.35 -1.94
N GLY A 40 8.28 -7.70 -0.65
CA GLY A 40 9.42 -8.36 0.02
C GLY A 40 9.86 -9.62 -0.73
N ILE A 41 8.91 -10.48 -1.11
CA ILE A 41 9.17 -11.69 -1.89
C ILE A 41 9.79 -11.36 -3.25
N ALA A 42 9.27 -10.35 -3.96
CA ALA A 42 9.81 -9.94 -5.24
C ALA A 42 11.28 -9.46 -5.12
N ILE A 43 11.60 -8.67 -4.08
CA ILE A 43 12.96 -8.22 -3.79
C ILE A 43 13.89 -9.41 -3.49
N MET A 44 13.44 -10.34 -2.64
CA MET A 44 14.23 -11.53 -2.27
C MET A 44 14.51 -12.43 -3.47
N LYS A 45 13.52 -12.65 -4.34
CA LYS A 45 13.70 -13.42 -5.58
C LYS A 45 14.73 -12.80 -6.52
N ARG A 46 14.87 -11.47 -6.52
CA ARG A 46 15.88 -10.75 -7.31
C ARG A 46 17.24 -10.67 -6.62
N ARG A 47 17.33 -11.05 -5.33
CA ARG A 47 18.56 -11.03 -4.50
C ARG A 47 19.22 -9.64 -4.43
N LEU A 48 18.41 -8.57 -4.51
CA LEU A 48 18.90 -7.19 -4.48
C LEU A 48 19.18 -6.75 -3.03
N ARG A 49 20.36 -6.16 -2.79
CA ARG A 49 20.80 -5.71 -1.46
C ARG A 49 21.27 -4.25 -1.52
N GLY A 50 21.15 -3.53 -0.40
CA GLY A 50 21.55 -2.12 -0.31
C GLY A 50 20.75 -1.23 -1.26
N ARG A 51 19.46 -1.52 -1.42
CA ARG A 51 18.51 -0.79 -2.28
C ARG A 51 17.29 -0.41 -1.47
N VAL A 52 16.63 0.68 -1.88
CA VAL A 52 15.37 1.14 -1.32
C VAL A 52 14.28 0.96 -2.36
N PHE A 53 13.20 0.28 -1.98
CA PHE A 53 12.03 0.06 -2.81
C PHE A 53 10.81 0.70 -2.14
N VAL A 54 9.94 1.29 -2.95
CA VAL A 54 8.67 1.88 -2.50
C VAL A 54 7.53 0.97 -2.93
N GLY A 55 6.79 0.47 -1.95
CA GLY A 55 5.54 -0.28 -2.16
C GLY A 55 4.34 0.61 -1.83
N CYS A 56 3.69 1.13 -2.86
CA CYS A 56 2.41 1.82 -2.79
C CYS A 56 1.55 1.41 -3.99
N ASP A 57 0.30 1.83 -4.03
CA ASP A 57 -0.54 1.69 -5.22
C ASP A 57 -0.04 2.58 -6.39
N ASN A 58 -0.70 2.51 -7.54
CA ASN A 58 -0.33 3.27 -8.73
C ASN A 58 -1.03 4.64 -8.82
N GLN A 59 -1.83 5.03 -7.82
CA GLN A 59 -2.64 6.26 -7.88
C GLN A 59 -2.45 7.10 -6.60
N PRO A 60 -1.54 8.07 -6.60
CA PRO A 60 -1.34 8.94 -5.45
C PRO A 60 -2.60 9.78 -5.17
N LEU A 61 -3.18 9.64 -3.98
CA LEU A 61 -4.34 10.40 -3.53
C LEU A 61 -4.01 11.30 -2.35
N SER A 62 -4.66 12.46 -2.28
CA SER A 62 -4.73 13.24 -1.04
C SER A 62 -5.68 12.60 -0.03
N ARG A 63 -5.54 12.98 1.25
CA ARG A 63 -6.48 12.56 2.30
C ARG A 63 -7.94 12.88 1.96
N GLN A 64 -8.21 14.04 1.38
CA GLN A 64 -9.58 14.44 0.99
C GLN A 64 -10.11 13.53 -0.12
N GLU A 65 -9.31 13.29 -1.16
CA GLU A 65 -9.64 12.40 -2.26
C GLU A 65 -9.88 10.95 -1.83
N ILE A 66 -9.22 10.47 -0.77
CA ILE A 66 -9.50 9.17 -0.14
C ILE A 66 -10.90 9.20 0.48
N MET A 67 -11.21 10.21 1.30
CA MET A 67 -12.51 10.29 1.97
C MET A 67 -13.68 10.49 1.00
N ASP A 68 -13.47 11.25 -0.08
CA ASP A 68 -14.47 11.44 -1.13
C ASP A 68 -14.80 10.11 -1.81
N ARG A 69 -13.79 9.27 -2.09
CA ARG A 69 -13.99 7.92 -2.64
C ARG A 69 -14.67 6.99 -1.64
N VAL A 70 -14.29 7.04 -0.37
CA VAL A 70 -14.95 6.26 0.70
C VAL A 70 -16.43 6.59 0.75
N ASN A 71 -16.80 7.87 0.80
CA ASN A 71 -18.20 8.31 0.80
C ASN A 71 -18.94 7.86 -0.47
N ARG A 72 -18.30 7.97 -1.64
CA ARG A 72 -18.88 7.53 -2.93
C ARG A 72 -19.11 6.03 -3.00
N SER A 73 -18.26 5.23 -2.35
CA SER A 73 -18.31 3.77 -2.43
C SER A 73 -19.54 3.16 -1.76
N GLY A 74 -20.12 3.85 -0.77
CA GLY A 74 -21.20 3.28 0.05
C GLY A 74 -20.79 2.03 0.86
N LYS A 75 -19.48 1.70 0.90
CA LYS A 75 -18.95 0.50 1.57
C LYS A 75 -19.02 0.60 3.10
N PHE A 76 -19.26 1.80 3.64
CA PHE A 76 -19.26 2.08 5.07
C PHE A 76 -20.50 2.91 5.44
N ASP A 77 -21.10 2.61 6.59
CA ASP A 77 -22.34 3.26 7.05
C ASP A 77 -22.15 4.73 7.50
N GLY A 78 -20.93 5.10 7.88
CA GLY A 78 -20.57 6.46 8.30
C GLY A 78 -20.27 7.38 7.12
N LYS A 79 -20.64 8.67 7.25
CA LYS A 79 -20.25 9.72 6.30
C LYS A 79 -19.09 10.53 6.85
N PHE A 80 -18.12 10.83 6.00
CA PHE A 80 -17.05 11.75 6.34
C PHE A 80 -17.59 13.17 6.55
N GLU A 81 -17.43 13.70 7.76
CA GLU A 81 -17.91 15.04 8.15
C GLU A 81 -16.85 16.14 7.99
N GLY A 82 -15.59 15.77 7.78
CA GLY A 82 -14.48 16.71 7.61
C GLY A 82 -13.25 16.34 8.44
N PHE A 83 -12.11 16.92 8.09
CA PHE A 83 -10.89 16.80 8.89
C PHE A 83 -10.92 17.79 10.06
N THR A 84 -10.43 17.39 11.23
CA THR A 84 -10.30 18.26 12.41
C THR A 84 -9.15 19.26 12.32
N GLY A 85 -8.35 19.24 11.24
CA GLY A 85 -7.24 20.16 11.02
C GLY A 85 -6.79 20.24 9.56
N THR A 86 -6.75 21.45 9.02
CA THR A 86 -6.37 21.76 7.64
C THR A 86 -4.96 22.34 7.51
N ASP A 87 -4.44 22.95 8.58
CA ASP A 87 -3.24 23.81 8.51
C ASP A 87 -1.92 23.04 8.71
N GLY A 88 -1.96 21.72 8.48
CA GLY A 88 -0.79 20.84 8.56
C GLY A 88 -0.02 20.75 7.24
N PRO A 89 1.22 20.24 7.27
CA PRO A 89 1.97 19.99 6.04
C PRO A 89 1.20 19.04 5.12
N LEU A 90 1.33 19.27 3.80
CA LEU A 90 0.80 18.35 2.81
C LEU A 90 1.38 16.96 3.05
N GLY A 91 0.51 15.95 3.10
CA GLY A 91 0.91 14.56 3.23
C GLY A 91 1.85 14.13 2.10
N LYS A 92 2.48 12.96 2.26
CA LYS A 92 3.41 12.43 1.26
C LYS A 92 2.64 11.82 0.09
N ARG A 93 3.03 12.16 -1.14
CA ARG A 93 2.68 11.39 -2.34
C ARG A 93 3.84 10.43 -2.61
N MET A 94 3.50 9.16 -2.81
CA MET A 94 4.47 8.10 -3.06
C MET A 94 4.36 7.65 -4.52
N ASP A 95 5.49 7.30 -5.13
CA ASP A 95 5.56 6.74 -6.48
C ASP A 95 6.35 5.43 -6.43
N ASN A 96 5.78 4.36 -7.01
CA ASN A 96 6.39 3.05 -7.08
C ASN A 96 7.05 2.78 -8.46
N SER A 97 7.02 3.72 -9.42
CA SER A 97 7.46 3.51 -10.81
C SER A 97 8.84 2.86 -10.92
N LYS A 98 9.80 3.32 -10.10
CA LYS A 98 11.15 2.75 -10.02
C LYS A 98 11.15 1.30 -9.53
N THR A 99 10.37 0.99 -8.50
CA THR A 99 10.20 -0.38 -8.01
C THR A 99 9.67 -1.28 -9.14
N ARG A 100 8.63 -0.83 -9.85
CA ARG A 100 8.03 -1.63 -10.94
C ARG A 100 9.02 -1.85 -12.08
N ALA A 101 9.75 -0.80 -12.48
CA ALA A 101 10.78 -0.89 -13.52
C ALA A 101 11.94 -1.83 -13.13
N GLU A 102 12.37 -1.82 -11.87
CA GLU A 102 13.55 -2.58 -11.41
C GLU A 102 13.25 -4.06 -11.16
N ILE A 103 12.09 -4.38 -10.57
CA ILE A 103 11.78 -5.75 -10.15
C ILE A 103 10.54 -6.36 -10.80
N GLY A 104 9.76 -5.57 -11.54
CA GLY A 104 8.51 -6.02 -12.19
C GLY A 104 7.37 -6.25 -11.20
N TRP A 105 7.43 -5.64 -10.03
CA TRP A 105 6.40 -5.79 -8.99
C TRP A 105 5.24 -4.81 -9.22
N GLU A 106 4.02 -5.29 -9.01
CA GLU A 106 2.76 -4.51 -9.03
C GLU A 106 1.95 -4.86 -7.77
N PRO A 107 1.20 -3.89 -7.20
CA PRO A 107 0.29 -4.14 -6.09
C PRO A 107 -0.92 -4.98 -6.55
N LYS A 108 -1.51 -5.73 -5.63
CA LYS A 108 -2.74 -6.52 -5.84
C LYS A 108 -3.91 -5.62 -6.26
N TYR A 109 -4.04 -4.46 -5.63
CA TYR A 109 -5.00 -3.43 -6.01
C TYR A 109 -4.24 -2.28 -6.65
N PRO A 110 -4.40 -2.04 -7.98
CA PRO A 110 -3.66 -0.99 -8.66
C PRO A 110 -4.00 0.42 -8.15
N SER A 111 -5.17 0.61 -7.54
CA SER A 111 -5.56 1.87 -6.92
C SER A 111 -6.50 1.67 -5.73
N PHE A 112 -6.53 2.63 -4.81
CA PHE A 112 -7.56 2.70 -3.77
C PHE A 112 -8.99 2.76 -4.33
N THR A 113 -9.17 3.38 -5.51
CA THR A 113 -10.47 3.43 -6.20
C THR A 113 -10.96 2.03 -6.56
N GLU A 114 -10.10 1.22 -7.16
CA GLU A 114 -10.41 -0.18 -7.52
C GLU A 114 -10.64 -1.05 -6.29
N PHE A 115 -9.88 -0.84 -5.21
CA PHE A 115 -10.13 -1.52 -3.94
C PHE A 115 -11.55 -1.27 -3.40
N LEU A 116 -12.06 -0.05 -3.58
CA LEU A 116 -13.43 0.31 -3.18
C LEU A 116 -14.50 -0.19 -4.18
N GLY A 117 -14.11 -0.82 -5.28
CA GLY A 117 -15.04 -1.29 -6.32
C GLY A 117 -15.64 -0.15 -7.16
N LEU A 118 -15.01 1.01 -7.17
CA LEU A 118 -15.45 2.17 -7.94
C LEU A 118 -14.85 2.14 -9.36
N SER A 119 -15.60 2.57 -10.36
CA SER A 119 -15.06 2.93 -11.67
C SER A 119 -14.45 4.33 -11.61
N ASN A 120 -13.27 4.50 -12.24
CA ASN A 120 -12.64 5.81 -12.43
C ASN A 120 -13.52 6.75 -13.27
#